data_AF-A0A8K0H0M5-F1
#
_entry.id   AF-A0A8K0H0M5-F1
#
_cell.length_a   1.000
_cell.length_b   1.000
_cell.length_c   1.000
_cell.angle_alpha   90.00
_cell.angle_beta   90.00
_cell.angle_gamma   90.00
#
_symmetry.space_group_name_H-M   'P 1'
#
loop_
_entity.id
_entity.type
_entity.pdbx_description
1 polymer ?
#
loop_
_entity_poly.entity_id
_entity_poly.type
_entity_poly.pdbx_seq_one_letter_code
_entity_poly.pdbx_strand_id
1 'polypeptide(L)'
;MPVTFRPFPGFDRFVLGTICVLHSVFNFLKFKAMSAVSITNVTVLDNPASFLTPFQFEISYECLTPLKDDLEWKLIYVGSAEDETYDQLLESVLVGPVNVGNYRFVLQADPPDPSKIREEDIIGVTVLLLTCSYLGQEFVRVGYYVNNDYDDEQLREEPPTKVLIDRVQRNILSDKPRVTKFPINFHPENNESGEQLPPPDDPSETDRNGEPAAPVENHTEKQGS
;
A
#
# COMPACT_ATOMS: atom_id res chain seq x y z
N MET A 1 -15.01 36.26 18.68
CA MET A 1 -13.94 35.95 19.65
C MET A 1 -13.15 34.77 19.09
N PRO A 2 -11.82 34.85 18.95
CA PRO A 2 -11.04 33.77 18.35
C PRO A 2 -10.77 32.70 19.40
N VAL A 3 -11.02 31.44 19.04
CA VAL A 3 -10.76 30.27 19.88
C VAL A 3 -9.27 29.94 19.76
N THR A 4 -8.49 30.31 20.78
CA THR A 4 -7.08 29.91 20.93
C THR A 4 -6.99 28.45 21.34
N PHE A 5 -6.55 27.58 20.42
CA PHE A 5 -6.11 26.23 20.72
C PHE A 5 -4.84 26.28 21.57
N ARG A 6 -4.88 25.68 22.77
CA ARG A 6 -3.69 25.43 23.58
C ARG A 6 -3.05 24.11 23.13
N PRO A 7 -1.72 24.03 22.95
CA PRO A 7 -1.05 22.77 22.75
C PRO A 7 -1.00 22.01 24.08
N PHE A 8 -1.46 20.77 24.11
CA PHE A 8 -1.24 19.86 25.24
C PHE A 8 0.26 19.51 25.32
N PRO A 9 0.88 19.58 26.50
CA PRO A 9 2.27 19.17 26.68
C PRO A 9 2.30 17.67 27.02
N GLY A 10 3.09 16.91 26.28
CA GLY A 10 3.47 15.55 26.67
C GLY A 10 2.99 14.46 25.73
N PHE A 11 3.61 14.36 24.56
CA PHE A 11 3.77 13.09 23.85
C PHE A 11 5.08 13.17 23.08
N ASP A 12 6.17 13.23 23.85
CA ASP A 12 7.52 13.11 23.33
C ASP A 12 8.20 11.98 24.11
N ARG A 13 8.64 10.96 23.37
CA ARG A 13 9.21 9.66 23.78
C ARG A 13 8.23 8.56 24.19
N PHE A 14 7.89 7.68 23.23
CA PHE A 14 7.94 6.23 23.46
C PHE A 14 8.47 5.53 22.19
N VAL A 15 9.65 4.91 22.37
CA VAL A 15 10.22 3.73 21.68
C VAL A 15 10.41 3.77 20.15
N LEU A 16 11.58 4.30 19.76
CA LEU A 16 12.36 3.74 18.64
C LEU A 16 12.87 2.35 19.09
N GLY A 17 12.44 1.27 18.43
CA GLY A 17 12.91 -0.08 18.79
C GLY A 17 12.40 -1.21 17.92
N THR A 18 13.11 -1.45 16.81
CA THR A 18 13.35 -2.78 16.22
C THR A 18 12.22 -3.49 15.45
N ILE A 19 12.06 -3.16 14.16
CA ILE A 19 11.69 -4.16 13.14
C ILE A 19 12.57 -3.95 11.89
N CYS A 20 13.69 -4.69 11.88
CA CYS A 20 14.31 -5.38 10.76
C CYS A 20 13.84 -5.03 9.33
N VAL A 21 14.47 -4.05 8.64
CA VAL A 21 14.57 -4.06 7.16
C VAL A 21 15.85 -3.33 6.71
N LEU A 22 17.01 -3.93 6.95
CA LEU A 22 18.27 -3.51 6.31
C LEU A 22 18.99 -4.76 5.83
N HIS A 23 18.50 -5.32 4.72
CA HIS A 23 19.28 -5.99 3.65
C HIS A 23 18.35 -6.33 2.47
N SER A 24 17.82 -5.31 1.80
CA SER A 24 17.51 -5.41 0.37
C SER A 24 17.86 -4.10 -0.31
N VAL A 25 19.14 -3.73 -0.20
CA VAL A 25 19.75 -2.68 -1.03
C VAL A 25 20.49 -3.40 -2.16
N PHE A 26 19.75 -4.13 -3.00
CA PHE A 26 20.28 -4.67 -4.26
C PHE A 26 19.14 -4.99 -5.24
N ASN A 27 18.44 -3.97 -5.70
CA ASN A 27 17.78 -3.89 -7.02
C ASN A 27 17.14 -2.52 -7.25
N PHE A 28 17.94 -1.45 -7.19
CA PHE A 28 17.48 -0.08 -7.46
C PHE A 28 17.66 0.33 -8.93
N LEU A 29 17.70 -0.60 -9.89
CA LEU A 29 17.77 -0.24 -11.31
C LEU A 29 17.10 -1.26 -12.25
N LYS A 30 15.76 -1.22 -12.30
CA LYS A 30 14.84 -1.49 -13.44
C LYS A 30 13.48 -1.97 -12.92
N PHE A 31 12.64 -1.03 -12.51
CA PHE A 31 11.20 -1.04 -12.78
C PHE A 31 10.64 0.29 -12.27
N LYS A 32 10.57 1.29 -13.15
CA LYS A 32 9.67 2.43 -12.92
C LYS A 32 8.26 1.93 -13.21
N ALA A 33 7.73 1.03 -12.39
CA ALA A 33 6.30 0.73 -12.38
C ALA A 33 5.63 2.00 -11.85
N MET A 34 5.19 2.89 -12.74
CA MET A 34 4.15 3.84 -12.35
C MET A 34 2.97 2.99 -11.89
N SER A 35 2.47 3.25 -10.68
CA SER A 35 1.31 2.52 -10.15
C SER A 35 0.18 2.61 -11.18
N ALA A 36 -0.44 1.47 -11.51
CA ALA A 36 -1.52 1.42 -12.50
C ALA A 36 -2.77 2.21 -12.05
N VAL A 37 -2.88 2.45 -10.75
CA VAL A 37 -4.00 3.14 -10.12
C VAL A 37 -3.47 4.27 -9.24
N SER A 38 -4.03 5.46 -9.40
CA SER A 38 -3.71 6.62 -8.58
C SER A 38 -4.96 7.18 -7.92
N ILE A 39 -4.99 7.21 -6.59
CA ILE A 39 -6.02 7.92 -5.84
C ILE A 39 -5.87 9.42 -6.11
N THR A 40 -6.93 10.06 -6.58
CA THR A 40 -6.95 11.50 -6.90
C THR A 40 -7.53 12.31 -5.75
N ASN A 41 -8.58 11.82 -5.09
CA ASN A 41 -9.18 12.47 -3.95
C ASN A 41 -9.90 11.46 -3.04
N VAL A 42 -9.92 11.73 -1.73
CA VAL A 42 -10.73 10.98 -0.76
C VAL A 42 -11.40 12.01 0.15
N THR A 43 -12.72 12.12 0.04
CA THR A 43 -13.52 13.06 0.84
C THR A 43 -14.23 12.32 1.94
N VAL A 44 -14.01 12.74 3.19
CA VAL A 44 -14.76 12.25 4.35
C VAL A 44 -16.09 12.99 4.42
N LEU A 45 -17.19 12.25 4.39
CA LEU A 45 -18.53 12.80 4.51
C LEU A 45 -19.02 12.65 5.96
N ASP A 46 -19.98 13.49 6.35
CA ASP A 46 -20.63 13.45 7.67
C ASP A 46 -19.62 13.45 8.85
N ASN A 47 -18.82 14.52 8.95
CA ASN A 47 -17.77 14.65 9.95
C ASN A 47 -17.74 16.09 10.53
N PRO A 48 -17.68 16.26 11.87
CA PRO A 48 -17.70 15.23 12.92
C PRO A 48 -19.10 14.59 13.10
N ALA A 49 -19.14 13.37 13.64
CA ALA A 49 -20.38 12.61 13.83
C ALA A 49 -20.36 11.78 15.12
N SER A 50 -21.50 11.24 15.55
CA SER A 50 -21.54 10.31 16.68
C SER A 50 -20.72 9.05 16.37
N PHE A 51 -20.09 8.48 17.40
CA PHE A 51 -19.27 7.26 17.28
C PHE A 51 -20.01 6.12 16.56
N LEU A 52 -21.31 5.98 16.80
CA LEU A 52 -22.16 4.91 16.25
C LEU A 52 -22.74 5.23 14.86
N THR A 53 -22.42 6.39 14.28
CA THR A 53 -22.86 6.72 12.91
C THR A 53 -22.03 5.91 11.90
N PRO A 54 -22.57 5.44 10.76
CA PRO A 54 -21.75 4.83 9.71
C PRO A 54 -20.68 5.79 9.16
N PHE A 55 -19.54 5.25 8.74
CA PHE A 55 -18.53 6.00 8.00
C PHE A 55 -18.94 6.17 6.54
N GLN A 56 -18.58 7.31 5.94
CA GLN A 56 -18.85 7.59 4.54
C GLN A 56 -17.65 8.27 3.88
N PHE A 57 -17.10 7.63 2.84
CA PHE A 57 -15.95 8.10 2.09
C PHE A 57 -16.30 8.20 0.61
N GLU A 58 -16.22 9.40 0.02
CA GLU A 58 -16.24 9.54 -1.44
C GLU A 58 -14.81 9.38 -1.96
N ILE A 59 -14.56 8.27 -2.67
CA ILE A 59 -13.24 7.91 -3.19
C ILE A 59 -13.22 8.20 -4.69
N SER A 60 -12.24 8.99 -5.12
CA SER A 60 -11.94 9.25 -6.53
C SER A 60 -10.56 8.73 -6.88
N TYR A 61 -10.46 7.99 -7.99
CA TYR A 61 -9.20 7.43 -8.46
C TYR A 61 -9.14 7.39 -9.98
N GLU A 62 -7.92 7.38 -10.51
CA GLU A 62 -7.61 7.22 -11.91
C GLU A 62 -6.96 5.87 -12.15
N CYS A 63 -7.41 5.16 -13.18
CA CYS A 63 -6.81 3.93 -13.67
C CYS A 63 -6.07 4.25 -14.98
N LEU A 64 -4.77 4.03 -14.99
CA LEU A 64 -3.87 4.36 -16.10
C LEU A 64 -3.67 3.19 -17.08
N THR A 65 -3.79 1.95 -16.59
CA THR A 65 -3.70 0.74 -17.40
C THR A 65 -4.86 -0.20 -17.05
N PRO A 66 -5.45 -0.90 -18.03
CA PRO A 66 -6.60 -1.77 -17.76
C PRO A 66 -6.18 -2.93 -16.85
N LEU A 67 -7.00 -3.17 -15.82
CA LEU A 67 -6.82 -4.25 -14.86
C LEU A 67 -7.82 -5.37 -15.17
N LYS A 68 -7.32 -6.60 -15.19
CA LYS A 68 -8.13 -7.80 -15.49
C LYS A 68 -8.99 -8.21 -14.29
N ASP A 69 -8.41 -8.09 -13.10
CA ASP A 69 -9.01 -8.50 -11.84
C ASP A 69 -9.54 -7.29 -11.05
N ASP A 70 -10.22 -7.57 -9.95
CA ASP A 70 -10.84 -6.55 -9.12
C ASP A 70 -9.82 -5.84 -8.21
N LEU A 71 -10.05 -4.55 -8.01
CA LEU A 71 -9.47 -3.80 -6.90
C LEU A 71 -10.27 -4.11 -5.63
N GLU A 72 -9.57 -4.41 -4.54
CA GLU A 72 -10.18 -4.61 -3.23
C GLU A 72 -9.93 -3.37 -2.37
N TRP A 73 -11.01 -2.69 -1.99
CA TRP A 73 -10.98 -1.54 -1.08
C TRP A 73 -11.45 -1.98 0.29
N LYS A 74 -10.65 -1.71 1.32
CA LYS A 74 -10.98 -2.04 2.71
C LYS A 74 -10.95 -0.81 3.58
N LEU A 75 -11.93 -0.69 4.47
CA LEU A 75 -11.92 0.28 5.57
C LEU A 75 -11.68 -0.47 6.87
N ILE A 76 -10.60 -0.11 7.57
CA ILE A 76 -10.14 -0.78 8.79
C ILE A 76 -10.07 0.26 9.90
N TYR A 77 -10.63 -0.05 11.06
CA TYR A 77 -10.54 0.76 12.27
C TYR A 77 -9.52 0.14 13.22
N VAL A 78 -8.56 0.94 13.67
CA VAL A 78 -7.54 0.50 14.62
C VAL A 78 -8.14 0.50 16.03
N GLY A 79 -8.33 -0.69 16.60
CA GLY A 79 -8.98 -0.85 17.91
C GLY A 79 -8.02 -0.64 19.09
N SER A 80 -6.72 -0.74 18.85
CA SER A 80 -5.67 -0.40 19.82
C SER A 80 -4.39 -0.01 19.10
N ALA A 81 -3.67 0.99 19.61
CA ALA A 81 -2.39 1.39 19.01
C ALA A 81 -1.27 0.36 19.25
N GLU A 82 -1.44 -0.53 20.23
CA GLU A 82 -0.42 -1.49 20.67
C GLU A 82 -0.65 -2.90 20.13
N ASP A 83 -1.87 -3.20 19.65
CA ASP A 83 -2.31 -4.56 19.38
C ASP A 83 -3.27 -4.62 18.18
N GLU A 84 -2.72 -5.07 17.05
CA GLU A 84 -3.42 -5.21 15.77
C GLU A 84 -4.56 -6.24 15.83
N THR A 85 -4.62 -7.10 16.85
CA THR A 85 -5.72 -8.08 16.99
C THR A 85 -7.07 -7.43 17.31
N TYR A 86 -7.05 -6.16 17.74
CA TYR A 86 -8.24 -5.35 17.96
C TYR A 86 -8.68 -4.60 16.69
N ASP A 87 -7.92 -4.67 15.60
CA ASP A 87 -8.29 -4.03 14.34
C ASP A 87 -9.56 -4.65 13.77
N GLN A 88 -10.49 -3.79 13.38
CA GLN A 88 -11.78 -4.20 12.85
C GLN A 88 -11.87 -3.83 11.38
N LEU A 89 -12.00 -4.85 10.53
CA LEU A 89 -12.40 -4.65 9.14
C LEU A 89 -13.88 -4.23 9.11
N LEU A 90 -14.14 -2.97 8.82
CA LEU A 90 -15.48 -2.40 8.80
C LEU A 90 -16.20 -2.68 7.48
N GLU A 91 -15.47 -2.59 6.37
CA GLU A 91 -16.04 -2.82 5.04
C GLU A 91 -14.96 -3.32 4.06
N SER A 92 -15.38 -4.14 3.09
CA SER A 92 -14.55 -4.68 2.01
C SER A 92 -15.32 -4.73 0.70
N VAL A 93 -14.96 -3.87 -0.25
CA VAL A 93 -15.64 -3.76 -1.56
C VAL A 93 -14.68 -4.13 -2.69
N LEU A 94 -15.16 -4.97 -3.59
CA LEU A 94 -14.48 -5.32 -4.84
C LEU A 94 -14.99 -4.43 -5.97
N VAL A 95 -14.07 -3.88 -6.76
CA VAL A 95 -14.36 -3.04 -7.93
C VAL A 95 -13.57 -3.56 -9.12
N GLY A 96 -14.24 -4.21 -10.06
CA GLY A 96 -13.65 -4.59 -11.34
C GLY A 96 -14.61 -5.30 -12.29
N PRO A 97 -14.13 -5.66 -13.50
CA PRO A 97 -12.82 -5.30 -14.06
C PRO A 97 -12.71 -3.78 -14.33
N VAL A 98 -11.51 -3.21 -14.15
CA VAL A 98 -11.28 -1.74 -14.21
C VAL A 98 -10.58 -1.37 -15.51
N ASN A 99 -11.24 -0.55 -16.34
CA ASN A 99 -10.66 -0.01 -17.57
C ASN A 99 -9.92 1.30 -17.30
N VAL A 100 -9.18 1.79 -18.28
CA VAL A 100 -8.55 3.11 -18.20
C VAL A 100 -9.61 4.19 -18.07
N GLY A 101 -9.47 5.07 -17.08
CA GLY A 101 -10.43 6.14 -16.84
C GLY A 101 -10.41 6.70 -15.43
N ASN A 102 -11.32 7.64 -15.18
CA ASN A 102 -11.54 8.25 -13.87
C ASN A 102 -12.78 7.63 -13.23
N TYR A 103 -12.64 7.21 -11.99
CA TYR A 103 -13.67 6.55 -11.22
C TYR A 103 -13.96 7.31 -9.94
N ARG A 104 -15.22 7.21 -9.51
CA ARG A 104 -15.68 7.76 -8.25
C ARG A 104 -16.80 6.91 -7.67
N PHE A 105 -16.73 6.61 -6.39
CA PHE A 105 -17.79 5.90 -5.67
C PHE A 105 -17.81 6.32 -4.20
N VAL A 106 -18.92 6.01 -3.52
CA VAL A 106 -19.05 6.20 -2.07
C VAL A 106 -18.89 4.86 -1.39
N LEU A 107 -17.91 4.75 -0.50
CA LEU A 107 -17.74 3.64 0.42
C LEU A 107 -18.45 4.00 1.72
N GLN A 108 -19.44 3.19 2.11
CA GLN A 108 -20.13 3.33 3.38
C GLN A 108 -19.83 2.10 4.23
N ALA A 109 -19.55 2.29 5.52
CA ALA A 109 -19.22 1.21 6.44
C ALA A 109 -19.91 1.42 7.80
N ASP A 110 -20.36 0.35 8.43
CA ASP A 110 -20.89 0.41 9.79
C ASP A 110 -19.78 0.82 10.79
N PRO A 111 -20.14 1.44 11.94
CA PRO A 111 -19.16 1.78 12.97
C PRO A 111 -18.45 0.53 13.54
N PRO A 112 -17.26 0.66 14.15
CA PRO A 112 -16.65 -0.46 14.86
C PRO A 112 -17.52 -0.91 16.03
N ASP A 113 -17.41 -2.19 16.38
CA ASP A 113 -18.02 -2.76 17.58
C ASP A 113 -17.25 -2.27 18.81
N PRO A 114 -17.86 -1.46 19.71
CA PRO A 114 -17.18 -0.95 20.90
C PRO A 114 -16.70 -2.06 21.85
N SER A 115 -17.35 -3.23 21.83
CA SER A 115 -16.97 -4.35 22.70
C SER A 115 -15.67 -5.04 22.29
N LYS A 116 -15.20 -4.77 21.07
CA LYS A 116 -13.94 -5.28 20.52
C LYS A 116 -12.83 -4.23 20.49
N ILE A 117 -13.00 -3.14 21.24
CA ILE A 117 -12.00 -2.09 21.45
C ILE A 117 -11.59 -2.16 22.92
N ARG A 118 -10.31 -1.91 23.22
CA ARG A 118 -9.90 -1.77 24.62
C ARG A 118 -10.60 -0.54 25.22
N GLU A 119 -11.12 -0.64 26.44
CA GLU A 119 -11.96 0.42 27.02
C GLU A 119 -11.20 1.75 27.14
N GLU A 120 -9.90 1.66 27.43
CA GLU A 120 -8.94 2.77 27.46
C GLU A 120 -8.67 3.43 26.09
N ASP A 121 -8.88 2.71 24.99
CA ASP A 121 -8.60 3.17 23.62
C ASP A 121 -9.86 3.71 22.91
N ILE A 122 -11.03 3.66 23.55
CA ILE A 122 -12.27 4.18 22.97
C ILE A 122 -12.25 5.71 22.89
N ILE A 123 -11.80 6.38 23.96
CA ILE A 123 -11.65 7.83 24.03
C ILE A 123 -10.20 8.21 23.71
N GLY A 124 -10.03 9.28 22.93
CA GLY A 124 -8.73 9.77 22.50
C GLY A 124 -8.50 9.56 21.01
N VAL A 125 -7.22 9.50 20.63
CA VAL A 125 -6.82 9.45 19.22
C VAL A 125 -6.56 8.01 18.80
N THR A 126 -7.20 7.60 17.71
CA THR A 126 -6.91 6.35 16.99
C THR A 126 -6.74 6.60 15.49
N VAL A 127 -6.64 5.54 14.70
CA VAL A 127 -6.41 5.58 13.27
C VAL A 127 -7.50 4.80 12.51
N LEU A 128 -7.91 5.35 11.38
CA LEU A 128 -8.73 4.68 10.37
C LEU A 128 -7.90 4.51 9.10
N LEU A 129 -7.91 3.31 8.53
CA LEU A 129 -7.11 2.95 7.36
C LEU A 129 -8.04 2.61 6.18
N LEU A 130 -7.92 3.35 5.09
CA LEU A 130 -8.47 2.98 3.80
C LEU A 130 -7.34 2.34 2.98
N THR A 131 -7.45 1.05 2.67
CA THR A 131 -6.48 0.34 1.85
C THR A 131 -7.06 -0.01 0.49
N CYS A 132 -6.19 -0.08 -0.51
CA CYS A 132 -6.54 -0.63 -1.81
C CYS A 132 -5.48 -1.67 -2.22
N SER A 133 -5.98 -2.83 -2.61
CA SER A 133 -5.19 -4.00 -3.00
C SER A 133 -5.58 -4.46 -4.41
N TYR A 134 -4.61 -5.03 -5.11
CA TYR A 134 -4.83 -5.71 -6.39
C TYR A 134 -4.19 -7.10 -6.31
N LEU A 135 -4.94 -8.14 -6.66
CA LEU A 135 -4.48 -9.54 -6.53
C LEU A 135 -3.96 -9.87 -5.12
N GLY A 136 -4.62 -9.35 -4.09
CA GLY A 136 -4.23 -9.53 -2.68
C GLY A 136 -2.97 -8.77 -2.24
N GLN A 137 -2.35 -7.98 -3.13
CA GLN A 137 -1.21 -7.13 -2.80
C GLN A 137 -1.68 -5.69 -2.58
N GLU A 138 -1.52 -5.20 -1.35
CA GLU A 138 -1.79 -3.80 -1.01
C GLU A 138 -0.78 -2.89 -1.73
N PHE A 139 -1.26 -1.88 -2.43
CA PHE A 139 -0.40 -0.91 -3.12
C PHE A 139 -0.58 0.52 -2.62
N VAL A 140 -1.66 0.81 -1.90
CA VAL A 140 -1.89 2.12 -1.28
C VAL A 140 -2.67 1.98 0.01
N ARG A 141 -2.27 2.78 1.00
CA ARG A 141 -2.91 2.93 2.30
C ARG A 141 -3.05 4.40 2.62
N VAL A 142 -4.26 4.83 2.93
CA VAL A 142 -4.58 6.19 3.36
C VAL A 142 -5.05 6.13 4.81
N GLY A 143 -4.22 6.62 5.72
CA GLY A 143 -4.50 6.68 7.15
C GLY A 143 -5.06 8.04 7.57
N TYR A 144 -6.11 8.02 8.37
CA TYR A 144 -6.68 9.19 9.02
C TYR A 144 -6.56 9.06 10.52
N TYR A 145 -6.17 10.14 11.21
CA TYR A 145 -6.37 10.21 12.65
C TYR A 145 -7.85 10.43 12.94
N VAL A 146 -8.37 9.71 13.92
CA VAL A 146 -9.72 9.87 14.43
C VAL A 146 -9.60 10.27 15.89
N ASN A 147 -10.19 11.40 16.26
CA ASN A 147 -10.29 11.82 17.65
C ASN A 147 -11.69 11.51 18.15
N ASN A 148 -11.81 10.60 19.12
CA ASN A 148 -13.04 10.28 19.81
C ASN A 148 -13.06 11.03 21.14
N ASP A 149 -14.06 11.86 21.36
CA ASP A 149 -14.19 12.63 22.59
C ASP A 149 -15.67 12.77 22.96
N TYR A 150 -15.96 13.15 24.21
CA TYR A 150 -17.34 13.41 24.60
C TYR A 150 -17.85 14.70 23.97
N ASP A 151 -19.12 14.68 23.56
CA ASP A 151 -19.82 15.87 23.05
C ASP A 151 -20.04 16.94 24.14
N ASP A 152 -20.23 16.50 25.39
CA ASP A 152 -20.41 17.35 26.56
C ASP A 152 -19.07 17.78 27.19
N GLU A 153 -18.96 19.04 27.62
CA GLU A 153 -17.75 19.59 28.27
C GLU A 153 -17.54 19.03 29.68
N GLN A 154 -18.61 18.81 30.45
CA GLN A 154 -18.51 18.25 31.81
C GLN A 154 -17.97 16.82 31.78
N LEU A 155 -18.42 16.01 30.80
CA LEU A 155 -17.92 14.65 30.62
C LEU A 155 -16.46 14.61 30.17
N ARG A 156 -15.94 15.69 29.57
CA ARG A 156 -14.52 15.82 29.21
C ARG A 156 -13.65 16.19 30.40
N GLU A 157 -14.13 17.10 31.25
CA GLU A 157 -13.40 17.51 32.46
C GLU A 157 -13.40 16.42 33.54
N GLU A 158 -14.54 15.72 33.70
CA GLU A 158 -14.73 14.65 34.67
C GLU A 158 -15.25 13.37 33.97
N PRO A 159 -14.37 12.63 33.27
CA PRO A 159 -14.79 11.45 32.54
C PRO A 159 -15.31 10.36 33.50
N PRO A 160 -16.45 9.72 33.18
CA PRO A 160 -16.98 8.63 33.99
C PRO A 160 -16.04 7.42 33.94
N THR A 161 -16.09 6.58 34.99
CA THR A 161 -15.27 5.36 35.06
C THR A 161 -15.55 4.38 33.92
N LYS A 162 -16.81 4.33 33.45
CA LYS A 162 -17.23 3.51 32.31
C LYS A 162 -17.57 4.42 31.14
N VAL A 163 -17.08 4.09 29.95
CA VAL A 163 -17.31 4.91 28.76
C VAL A 163 -18.78 4.92 28.36
N LEU A 164 -19.32 6.11 28.11
CA LEU A 164 -20.70 6.32 27.62
C LEU A 164 -20.71 6.47 26.10
N ILE A 165 -20.73 5.34 25.38
CA ILE A 165 -20.61 5.29 23.91
C ILE A 165 -21.58 6.22 23.17
N ASP A 166 -22.82 6.33 23.64
CA ASP A 166 -23.85 7.19 23.03
C ASP A 166 -23.53 8.69 23.10
N ARG A 167 -22.57 9.09 23.94
CA ARG A 167 -22.09 10.47 24.11
C ARG A 167 -20.74 10.72 23.45
N VAL A 168 -20.18 9.70 22.79
CA VAL A 168 -18.90 9.84 22.10
C VAL A 168 -19.16 10.39 20.71
N GLN A 169 -18.47 11.48 20.40
CA GLN A 169 -18.37 12.06 19.07
C GLN A 169 -17.01 11.72 18.49
N ARG A 170 -16.99 11.28 17.23
CA ARG A 170 -15.75 11.09 16.47
C ARG A 170 -15.53 12.28 15.53
N ASN A 171 -14.26 12.66 15.41
CA ASN A 171 -13.80 13.63 14.44
C ASN A 171 -12.62 13.04 13.66
N ILE A 172 -12.81 12.84 12.36
CA ILE A 172 -11.80 12.34 11.44
C ILE A 172 -11.01 13.54 10.92
N LEU A 173 -9.70 13.55 11.14
CA LEU A 173 -8.80 14.62 10.70
C LEU A 173 -8.49 14.46 9.21
N SER A 174 -9.43 14.85 8.36
CA SER A 174 -9.39 14.66 6.91
C SER A 174 -8.39 15.54 6.17
N ASP A 175 -7.96 16.67 6.76
CA ASP A 175 -7.06 17.64 6.12
C ASP A 175 -5.62 17.14 5.96
N LYS A 176 -5.19 16.16 6.78
CA LYS A 176 -3.80 15.68 6.82
C LYS A 176 -3.73 14.15 6.78
N PRO A 177 -4.22 13.51 5.71
CA PRO A 177 -4.13 12.07 5.58
C PRO A 177 -2.67 11.64 5.45
N ARG A 178 -2.36 10.45 5.98
CA ARG A 178 -1.07 9.79 5.80
C ARG A 178 -1.19 8.80 4.65
N VAL A 179 -0.58 9.13 3.51
CA VAL A 179 -0.60 8.24 2.33
C VAL A 179 0.70 7.48 2.24
N THR A 180 0.60 6.14 2.30
CA THR A 180 1.72 5.22 2.08
C THR A 180 1.45 4.44 0.80
N LYS A 181 2.47 4.31 -0.06
CA LYS A 181 2.38 3.56 -1.32
C LYS A 181 3.37 2.41 -1.28
N PHE A 182 2.93 1.24 -1.73
CA PHE A 182 3.72 0.03 -1.81
C PHE A 182 3.88 -0.36 -3.28
N PRO A 183 5.10 -0.62 -3.77
CA PRO A 183 5.30 -1.06 -5.14
C PRO A 183 4.80 -2.50 -5.30
N ILE A 184 3.94 -2.74 -6.29
CA ILE A 184 3.45 -4.07 -6.66
C ILE A 184 3.54 -4.29 -8.16
N ASN A 185 3.45 -5.54 -8.60
CA ASN A 185 3.33 -5.86 -10.02
C ASN A 185 1.84 -5.99 -10.43
N PHE A 186 1.35 -5.03 -11.22
CA PHE A 186 -0.02 -5.03 -11.75
C PHE A 186 -0.22 -5.96 -12.96
N HIS A 187 0.86 -6.44 -13.57
CA HIS A 187 0.83 -7.31 -14.76
C HIS A 187 1.82 -8.48 -14.61
N PRO A 188 1.54 -9.45 -13.73
CA PRO A 188 2.43 -10.60 -13.49
C PRO A 188 2.70 -11.44 -14.76
N GLU A 189 1.70 -11.60 -15.61
CA GLU A 189 1.77 -12.38 -16.86
C GLU A 189 2.78 -11.83 -17.89
N ASN A 190 3.08 -10.52 -17.86
CA ASN A 190 4.05 -9.91 -18.80
C ASN A 190 5.51 -10.23 -18.44
N ASN A 191 5.78 -10.83 -17.28
CA ASN A 191 7.14 -11.21 -16.87
C ASN A 191 7.57 -12.59 -17.39
N GLU A 192 6.67 -13.36 -18.02
CA GLU A 192 7.03 -14.67 -18.58
C GLU A 192 7.53 -14.58 -20.05
N SER A 193 7.64 -13.37 -20.61
CA SER A 193 8.13 -13.15 -21.98
C SER A 193 9.27 -12.11 -22.05
N GLY A 194 10.49 -12.56 -21.74
CA GLY A 194 11.78 -11.90 -22.06
C GLY A 194 12.75 -11.93 -20.87
N GLU A 195 14.00 -12.40 -20.96
CA GLU A 195 14.92 -12.66 -22.07
C GLU A 195 15.80 -13.87 -21.68
N GLN A 196 15.76 -14.96 -22.46
CA GLN A 196 16.85 -15.92 -22.42
C GLN A 196 18.03 -15.23 -23.11
N LEU A 197 18.99 -14.76 -22.31
CA LEU A 197 20.28 -14.27 -22.80
C LEU A 197 20.80 -15.28 -23.83
N PRO A 198 21.17 -14.88 -25.05
CA PRO A 198 21.92 -15.77 -25.92
C PRO A 198 23.19 -16.20 -25.16
N PRO A 199 23.57 -17.48 -25.23
CA PRO A 199 24.79 -17.93 -24.57
C PRO A 199 25.97 -17.07 -25.08
N PRO A 200 26.95 -16.75 -24.22
CA PRO A 200 28.09 -15.96 -24.63
C PRO A 200 28.80 -16.65 -25.79
N ASP A 201 28.96 -15.93 -26.91
CA ASP A 201 29.80 -16.35 -28.03
C ASP A 201 31.23 -16.55 -27.50
N ASP A 202 31.71 -17.78 -27.62
CA ASP A 202 33.10 -18.16 -27.40
C ASP A 202 33.94 -17.62 -28.57
N PRO A 203 34.89 -16.68 -28.37
CA PRO A 203 35.76 -16.26 -29.44
C PRO A 203 36.88 -17.29 -29.61
N SER A 204 36.58 -18.33 -30.39
CA SER A 204 37.63 -19.09 -31.08
C SER A 204 38.09 -18.30 -32.31
N GLU A 205 39.06 -17.39 -32.13
CA GLU A 205 39.86 -16.90 -33.26
C GLU A 205 41.25 -17.54 -33.23
N THR A 206 41.37 -18.55 -34.08
CA THR A 206 42.61 -18.98 -34.73
C THR A 206 43.26 -17.80 -35.45
N ASP A 207 44.43 -17.38 -34.99
CA ASP A 207 45.33 -16.53 -35.76
C ASP A 207 46.52 -17.37 -36.25
N ARG A 208 46.50 -17.72 -37.54
CA ARG A 208 47.63 -18.34 -38.27
C ARG A 208 47.93 -17.48 -39.49
N ASN A 209 48.84 -16.52 -39.33
CA ASN A 209 49.57 -15.94 -40.45
C ASN A 209 50.79 -16.81 -40.79
N GLY A 210 50.91 -17.20 -42.05
CA GLY A 210 52.03 -17.96 -42.60
C GLY A 210 53.01 -17.10 -43.39
N GLU A 211 54.26 -17.54 -43.41
CA GLU A 211 55.28 -17.24 -44.44
C GLU A 211 56.20 -18.48 -44.59
N PRO A 212 56.97 -18.64 -45.69
CA PRO A 212 56.73 -19.76 -46.62
C PRO A 212 57.95 -20.64 -46.96
N ALA A 213 57.64 -21.74 -47.66
CA ALA A 213 58.43 -22.46 -48.69
C ALA A 213 59.71 -23.24 -48.32
N ALA A 214 59.67 -24.57 -48.57
CA ALA A 214 60.61 -25.30 -49.43
C ALA A 214 60.04 -26.70 -49.80
N PRO A 215 60.46 -27.33 -50.93
CA PRO A 215 59.56 -28.18 -51.72
C PRO A 215 60.10 -29.60 -52.11
N VAL A 216 59.22 -30.39 -52.73
CA VAL A 216 59.39 -31.51 -53.71
C VAL A 216 59.89 -32.89 -53.25
N GLU A 217 59.08 -33.94 -53.54
CA GLU A 217 59.36 -35.09 -54.44
C GLU A 217 58.20 -36.11 -54.35
N ASN A 218 57.27 -36.17 -55.32
CA ASN A 218 57.26 -36.92 -56.59
C ASN A 218 57.17 -38.47 -56.48
N HIS A 219 56.02 -39.01 -56.91
CA HIS A 219 55.83 -40.04 -57.97
C HIS A 219 54.59 -40.92 -57.67
N THR A 220 53.49 -40.79 -58.41
CA THR A 220 53.13 -41.44 -59.70
C THR A 220 52.62 -42.89 -59.55
N GLU A 221 51.35 -43.10 -59.95
CA GLU A 221 50.66 -44.27 -60.58
C GLU A 221 51.14 -45.71 -60.25
N LYS A 222 50.31 -46.76 -60.15
CA LYS A 222 49.15 -47.16 -60.96
C LYS A 222 48.50 -48.44 -60.35
N GLN A 223 47.36 -48.79 -60.91
CA GLN A 223 46.47 -49.93 -60.64
C GLN A 223 47.11 -51.34 -60.60
N GLY A 224 46.56 -52.19 -59.72
CA GLY A 224 45.99 -53.52 -59.98
C GLY A 224 46.81 -54.61 -60.70
N SER A 225 47.04 -55.73 -60.01
CA SER A 225 46.40 -57.04 -60.29
C SER A 225 46.61 -57.99 -59.11
#